data_AF-A0A656JKE1-F1
#
_entry.id   AF-A0A656JKE1-F1
#
_cell.length_a   1.000
_cell.length_b   1.000
_cell.length_c   1.000
_cell.angle_alpha   90.00
_cell.angle_beta   90.00
_cell.angle_gamma   90.00
#
_symmetry.space_group_name_H-M   'P 1'
#
loop_
_entity.id
_entity.type
_entity.pdbx_description
1 polymer ?
#
loop_
_entity_poly.entity_id
_entity_poly.type
_entity_poly.pdbx_seq_one_letter_code
_entity_poly.pdbx_strand_id
1 'polypeptide(L)' 'GLSNYSAIEAQKIIGHSSEAIVRELGYMAEPELIHRDNLILV' A
#
# COMPACT_ATOMS: atom_id res chain seq x y z
N GLY A 1 -0.23 11.89 -5.70
CA GLY A 1 0.98 11.23 -5.18
C GLY A 1 1.25 9.93 -5.91
N LEU A 2 2.39 9.29 -5.65
CA LEU A 2 2.76 7.98 -6.23
C LEU A 2 2.38 6.83 -5.27
N SER A 3 1.70 5.80 -5.78
CA SER A 3 1.28 4.62 -5.01
C SER A 3 2.30 3.49 -5.13
N ASN A 4 2.59 2.83 -4.01
CA ASN A 4 3.47 1.65 -3.94
C ASN A 4 2.77 0.35 -4.38
N TYR A 5 1.43 0.36 -4.41
CA TYR A 5 0.59 -0.78 -4.78
C TYR A 5 -0.34 -0.44 -5.94
N SER A 6 -0.63 -1.44 -6.78
CA SER A 6 -1.64 -1.30 -7.83
C SER A 6 -3.05 -1.18 -7.23
N ALA A 7 -4.03 -0.72 -8.03
CA ALA A 7 -5.41 -0.58 -7.57
C ALA A 7 -6.04 -1.91 -7.13
N ILE A 8 -5.61 -3.04 -7.68
CA ILE A 8 -6.13 -4.38 -7.32
C ILE A 8 -5.54 -4.81 -5.98
N GLU A 9 -4.25 -4.59 -5.77
CA GLU A 9 -3.56 -4.94 -4.53
C GLU A 9 -4.03 -4.06 -3.38
N ALA A 10 -4.15 -2.74 -3.62
CA ALA A 10 -4.70 -1.80 -2.67
C ALA A 10 -6.08 -2.24 -2.16
N GLN A 11 -6.97 -2.70 -3.05
CA GLN A 11 -8.29 -3.19 -2.66
C GLN A 11 -8.24 -4.42 -1.74
N LYS A 12 -7.25 -5.30 -1.90
CA LYS A 12 -7.10 -6.49 -1.05
C LYS A 12 -6.62 -6.14 0.35
N ILE A 13 -5.78 -5.11 0.48
CA ILE A 13 -5.16 -4.71 1.75
C ILE A 13 -5.85 -3.53 2.45
N ILE A 14 -6.86 -2.91 1.82
CA ILE A 14 -7.69 -1.87 2.45
C ILE A 14 -8.28 -2.41 3.76
N GLY A 15 -8.15 -1.62 4.83
CA GLY A 15 -8.66 -1.98 6.16
C GLY A 15 -7.80 -2.98 6.94
N HIS A 16 -6.68 -3.44 6.37
CA HIS A 16 -5.76 -4.36 7.04
C HIS A 16 -4.52 -3.63 7.58
N SER A 17 -3.91 -4.18 8.62
CA SER A 17 -2.58 -3.75 9.10
C SER A 17 -1.52 -4.01 8.02
N SER A 18 -0.47 -3.20 7.96
CA SER A 18 0.66 -3.41 7.04
C SER A 18 1.31 -4.79 7.22
N GLU A 19 1.24 -5.38 8.41
CA GLU A 19 1.71 -6.75 8.69
C GLU A 19 0.94 -7.83 7.91
N ALA A 20 -0.32 -7.56 7.54
CA ALA A 20 -1.14 -8.47 6.75
C ALA A 20 -0.83 -8.41 5.25
N ILE A 21 -0.05 -7.43 4.77
CA ILE A 21 0.26 -7.26 3.35
C ILE A 21 0.93 -8.51 2.77
N VAL A 22 1.96 -9.05 3.45
CA VAL A 22 2.65 -10.27 3.00
C VAL A 22 1.67 -11.46 2.95
N ARG A 23 0.71 -11.50 3.87
CA ARG A 23 -0.29 -12.58 3.93
C ARG A 23 -1.30 -12.47 2.78
N GLU A 24 -1.76 -11.27 2.45
CA GLU A 24 -2.76 -11.05 1.39
C GLU A 24 -2.18 -11.02 -0.02
N LEU A 25 -0.94 -10.54 -0.20
CA LEU A 25 -0.29 -10.36 -1.51
C LEU A 25 0.86 -11.35 -1.78
N GLY A 26 1.36 -12.04 -0.75
CA GLY A 26 2.52 -12.94 -0.84
C GLY A 26 3.87 -12.23 -0.80
N TYR A 27 3.88 -10.89 -0.81
CA TYR A 27 5.07 -10.05 -0.72
C TYR A 27 4.70 -8.69 -0.13
N MET A 28 5.71 -7.91 0.26
CA MET A 28 5.55 -6.54 0.72
C MET A 28 6.61 -5.68 0.03
N ALA A 29 6.16 -4.67 -0.72
CA ALA A 29 7.06 -3.68 -1.31
C ALA A 29 7.50 -2.68 -0.25
N GLU A 30 6.53 -1.98 0.36
CA GLU A 30 6.72 -0.95 1.38
C GLU A 30 5.55 -1.05 2.39
N PRO A 31 5.73 -0.68 3.67
CA PRO A 31 4.65 -0.68 4.65
C PRO A 31 3.55 0.35 4.36
N GLU A 32 3.87 1.40 3.62
CA GLU A 32 2.94 2.46 3.24
C GLU A 32 2.32 2.25 1.86
N LEU A 33 1.02 2.57 1.74
CA LEU A 33 0.34 2.59 0.44
C LEU A 33 0.83 3.74 -0.47
N ILE A 34 1.01 4.92 0.13
CA ILE A 34 1.60 6.11 -0.49
C ILE A 34 2.63 6.63 0.50
N HIS A 35 3.90 6.70 0.07
CA HIS A 35 4.95 7.28 0.89
C HIS A 35 4.72 8.78 1.08
N ARG A 36 5.04 9.33 2.27
CA ARG A 36 4.84 10.75 2.59
C ARG A 36 5.53 11.68 1.60
N ASP A 37 6.74 11.35 1.20
CA ASP A 37 7.52 12.16 0.24
C ASP A 37 6.91 12.16 -1.17
N ASN A 38 6.09 11.15 -1.45
CA ASN A 38 5.37 11.01 -2.70
C ASN A 38 3.94 11.57 -2.60
N LEU A 39 3.52 12.11 -1.45
CA LEU A 39 2.21 12.71 -1.23
C LEU A 39 2.27 14.22 -1.52
N ILE A 40 1.31 14.69 -2.32
CA ILE A 40 1.14 16.11 -2.64
C ILE A 40 -0.32 16.44 -2.31
N LEU A 41 -0.53 17.49 -1.52
CA LEU A 41 -1.85 18.01 -1.18
C LEU A 41 -2.12 19.23 -2.06
N VAL A 42 -3.32 19.31 -2.64
CA VAL A 42 -3.81 20.45 -3.44
C VAL A 42 -5.20 20.87 -2.98
#